data_AF-A0A2P4XJF6-F1
#
_entry.id   AF-A0A2P4XJF6-F1
#
_cell.length_a   1.000
_cell.length_b   1.000
_cell.length_c   1.000
_cell.angle_alpha   90.00
_cell.angle_beta   90.00
_cell.angle_gamma   90.00
#
_symmetry.space_group_name_H-M   'P 1'
#
loop_
_entity.id
_entity.type
_entity.pdbx_description
1 polymer ?
#
loop_
_entity_poly.entity_id
_entity_poly.type
_entity_poly.pdbx_seq_one_letter_code
_entity_poly.pdbx_strand_id
1 'polypeptide(L)'
;MDKREFPHSTHSQFESVREMVDIFGGDDLRSLAPATPAEQVERIEAFHSYERGLIAYVQGLQTPVAEMKPAQLKPLRLKVSPYEGKEGGNLHFWVREIELAMDAALISTE
;
A
#
# COMPACT_ATOMS: atom_id res chain seq x y z
N MET A 1 20.83 -2.69 -0.78
CA MET A 1 21.70 -2.81 0.41
C MET A 1 22.47 -4.12 0.37
N ASP A 2 23.68 -4.15 0.95
CA ASP A 2 24.50 -5.36 1.02
C ASP A 2 24.18 -6.14 2.31
N LYS A 3 24.18 -7.48 2.24
CA LYS A 3 24.04 -8.38 3.40
C LYS A 3 25.12 -8.16 4.45
N ARG A 4 26.29 -7.65 4.06
CA ARG A 4 27.39 -7.28 4.94
C ARG A 4 27.04 -6.17 5.93
N GLU A 5 26.05 -5.34 5.62
CA GLU A 5 25.55 -4.28 6.53
C GLU A 5 24.64 -4.85 7.63
N PHE A 6 24.08 -6.06 7.40
CA PHE A 6 23.17 -6.77 8.31
C PHE A 6 23.65 -8.21 8.55
N PRO A 7 24.86 -8.40 9.09
CA PRO A 7 25.50 -9.71 9.16
C PRO A 7 24.79 -10.67 10.14
N HIS A 8 24.07 -10.12 11.12
CA HIS A 8 23.36 -10.90 12.15
C HIS A 8 21.92 -11.24 11.79
N SER A 9 21.36 -10.64 10.75
CA SER A 9 19.98 -10.92 10.35
C SER A 9 19.87 -12.31 9.75
N THR A 10 18.77 -13.01 10.02
CA THR A 10 18.42 -14.24 9.31
C THR A 10 18.11 -13.95 7.83
N HIS A 11 17.92 -15.00 7.03
CA HIS A 11 17.53 -14.84 5.63
C HIS A 11 16.19 -14.10 5.51
N SER A 12 15.18 -14.51 6.29
CA SER A 12 13.85 -13.86 6.30
C SER A 12 13.92 -12.40 6.73
N GLN A 13 14.71 -12.08 7.76
CA GLN A 13 14.91 -10.70 8.19
C GLN A 13 15.59 -9.85 7.12
N PHE A 14 16.51 -10.45 6.35
CA PHE A 14 17.17 -9.73 5.26
C PHE A 14 16.26 -9.51 4.05
N GLU A 15 15.33 -10.42 3.78
CA GLU A 15 14.27 -10.19 2.78
C GLU A 15 13.39 -8.99 3.21
N SER A 16 13.02 -8.88 4.48
CA SER A 16 12.31 -7.69 4.98
C SER A 16 13.13 -6.39 4.85
N VAL A 17 14.45 -6.46 5.02
CA VAL A 17 15.33 -5.29 4.75
C VAL A 17 15.27 -4.91 3.27
N ARG A 18 15.29 -5.88 2.35
CA ARG A 18 15.20 -5.63 0.91
C ARG A 18 13.86 -4.98 0.54
N GLU A 19 12.77 -5.46 1.10
CA GLU A 19 11.45 -4.86 0.89
C GLU A 19 11.38 -3.42 1.41
N MET A 20 11.92 -3.17 2.60
CA MET A 20 12.01 -1.80 3.11
C MET A 20 12.85 -0.90 2.17
N VAL A 21 13.89 -1.41 1.50
CA VAL A 21 14.67 -0.64 0.51
C VAL A 21 13.81 -0.27 -0.68
N ASP A 22 12.98 -1.20 -1.13
CA ASP A 22 12.10 -0.99 -2.27
C ASP A 22 10.98 0.02 -1.95
N ILE A 23 10.57 0.14 -0.67
CA ILE A 23 9.53 1.07 -0.20
C ILE A 23 10.09 2.46 0.16
N PHE A 24 11.14 2.52 0.99
CA PHE A 24 11.68 3.78 1.54
C PHE A 24 12.88 4.29 0.75
N GLY A 25 13.53 3.45 -0.05
CA GLY A 25 14.82 3.77 -0.65
C GLY A 25 16.00 3.42 0.27
N GLY A 26 17.14 3.10 -0.34
CA GLY A 26 18.33 2.62 0.38
C GLY A 26 18.98 3.66 1.29
N ASP A 27 18.87 4.95 0.96
CA ASP A 27 19.47 6.04 1.75
C ASP A 27 18.72 6.27 3.07
N ASP A 28 17.38 6.20 3.06
CA ASP A 28 16.56 6.36 4.26
C ASP A 28 16.77 5.20 5.25
N LEU A 29 16.93 3.99 4.73
CA LEU A 29 17.26 2.82 5.55
C LEU A 29 18.69 2.79 6.06
N ARG A 30 19.60 3.55 5.45
CA ARG A 30 20.99 3.63 5.91
C ARG A 30 21.10 4.24 7.32
N SER A 31 20.05 4.92 7.78
CA SER A 31 19.88 5.38 9.16
C SER A 31 19.77 4.25 10.20
N LEU A 32 19.45 3.01 9.77
CA LEU A 32 19.47 1.81 10.62
C LEU A 32 20.88 1.23 10.79
N ALA A 33 21.80 1.50 9.86
CA ALA A 33 23.16 0.98 9.90
C ALA A 33 23.96 1.31 11.19
N PRO A 34 23.87 2.52 11.78
CA PRO A 34 24.56 2.82 13.05
C PRO A 34 23.90 2.23 14.29
N ALA A 35 22.73 1.59 14.20
CA ALA A 35 22.07 0.97 15.34
C ALA A 35 22.78 -0.31 15.78
N THR A 36 22.63 -0.69 17.05
CA THR A 36 23.17 -1.96 17.54
C THR A 36 22.51 -3.14 16.81
N PRO A 37 23.17 -4.30 16.70
CA PRO A 37 22.59 -5.48 16.04
C PRO A 37 21.22 -5.88 16.61
N ALA A 38 21.03 -5.71 17.93
CA ALA A 38 19.76 -5.99 18.60
C ALA A 38 18.66 -5.03 18.14
N GLU A 39 18.95 -3.72 18.10
CA GLU A 39 18.00 -2.71 17.64
C GLU A 39 17.64 -2.84 16.15
N GLN A 40 18.61 -3.22 15.31
CA GLN A 40 18.35 -3.50 13.89
C GLN A 40 17.36 -4.66 13.75
N VAL A 41 17.62 -5.77 14.44
CA VAL A 41 16.74 -6.93 14.42
C VAL A 41 15.35 -6.59 14.94
N GLU A 42 15.27 -5.87 16.07
CA GLU A 42 13.99 -5.46 16.65
C GLU A 42 13.16 -4.60 15.67
N ARG A 43 13.79 -3.62 15.02
CA ARG A 43 13.11 -2.75 14.05
C ARG A 43 12.67 -3.51 12.79
N ILE A 44 13.48 -4.45 12.31
CA ILE A 44 13.12 -5.31 11.18
C ILE A 44 11.91 -6.19 11.53
N GLU A 45 11.90 -6.79 12.72
CA GLU A 45 10.77 -7.61 13.18
C GLU A 45 9.52 -6.78 13.45
N ALA A 46 9.67 -5.55 13.95
CA ALA A 46 8.57 -4.62 14.12
C ALA A 46 7.93 -4.26 12.78
N PHE A 47 8.75 -3.96 11.76
CA PHE A 47 8.28 -3.71 10.40
C PHE A 47 7.55 -4.93 9.84
N HIS A 48 8.18 -6.10 9.85
CA HIS A 48 7.60 -7.34 9.33
C HIS A 48 6.27 -7.72 10.05
N SER A 49 6.16 -7.42 11.34
CA SER A 49 4.92 -7.62 12.09
C SER A 49 3.83 -6.61 11.71
N TYR A 50 4.20 -5.34 11.54
CA TYR A 50 3.29 -4.29 11.09
C TYR A 50 2.75 -4.57 9.68
N GLU A 51 3.64 -4.93 8.76
CA GLU A 51 3.33 -5.25 7.38
C GLU A 51 2.34 -6.42 7.27
N ARG A 52 2.61 -7.54 7.97
CA ARG A 52 1.66 -8.66 8.06
C ARG A 52 0.31 -8.26 8.64
N GLY A 53 0.30 -7.42 9.68
CA GLY A 53 -0.94 -6.89 10.27
C GLY A 53 -1.73 -6.04 9.28
N LEU A 54 -1.04 -5.22 8.49
CA LEU A 54 -1.64 -4.38 7.46
C LEU A 54 -2.21 -5.23 6.31
N ILE A 55 -1.47 -6.25 5.85
CA ILE A 55 -1.95 -7.20 4.84
C ILE A 55 -3.21 -7.92 5.33
N ALA A 56 -3.19 -8.45 6.56
CA ALA A 56 -4.34 -9.11 7.15
C ALA A 56 -5.55 -8.17 7.28
N TYR A 57 -5.32 -6.90 7.64
CA TYR A 57 -6.36 -5.89 7.71
C TYR A 57 -6.98 -5.62 6.33
N VAL A 58 -6.15 -5.38 5.31
CA VAL A 58 -6.62 -5.15 3.93
C VAL A 58 -7.32 -6.38 3.35
N GLN A 59 -6.83 -7.59 3.63
CA GLN A 59 -7.48 -8.83 3.21
C GLN A 59 -8.81 -9.06 3.94
N GLY A 60 -8.88 -8.73 5.23
CA GLY A 60 -10.13 -8.76 5.99
C GLY A 60 -11.18 -7.77 5.45
N LEU A 61 -10.74 -6.62 4.94
CA LEU A 61 -11.60 -5.68 4.21
C LEU A 61 -12.01 -6.20 2.82
N GLN A 62 -11.21 -7.10 2.21
CA GLN A 62 -11.53 -7.76 0.94
C GLN A 62 -12.35 -9.06 1.09
N THR A 63 -12.77 -9.43 2.30
CA THR A 63 -13.74 -10.54 2.47
C THR A 63 -14.95 -10.25 1.58
N PRO A 64 -15.35 -11.19 0.69
CA PRO A 64 -16.28 -10.88 -0.38
C PRO A 64 -17.57 -10.36 0.23
N VAL A 65 -18.01 -9.19 -0.23
CA VAL A 65 -19.42 -8.81 -0.21
C VAL A 65 -20.15 -9.96 -0.87
N ALA A 66 -20.68 -10.86 -0.04
CA ALA A 66 -21.38 -12.05 -0.47
C ALA A 66 -22.44 -11.62 -1.49
N GLU A 67 -22.35 -12.19 -2.68
CA GLU A 67 -23.35 -12.14 -3.76
C GLU A 67 -24.22 -10.87 -3.75
N MET A 68 -23.64 -9.71 -4.08
CA MET A 68 -24.47 -8.76 -4.82
C MET A 68 -24.74 -9.39 -6.18
N LYS A 69 -25.79 -10.23 -6.23
CA LYS A 69 -26.52 -10.57 -7.45
C LYS A 69 -26.53 -9.30 -8.30
N PRO A 70 -26.16 -9.35 -9.60
CA PRO A 70 -26.32 -8.20 -10.47
C PRO A 70 -27.83 -8.02 -10.69
N ALA A 71 -28.53 -7.53 -9.66
CA ALA A 71 -29.67 -6.68 -9.86
C ALA A 71 -29.11 -5.60 -10.77
N GLN A 72 -29.64 -5.54 -12.00
CA GLN A 72 -29.31 -4.52 -12.98
C GLN A 72 -29.44 -3.17 -12.29
N LEU A 73 -28.35 -2.69 -11.69
CA LEU A 73 -28.27 -1.37 -11.12
C LEU A 73 -28.30 -0.48 -12.35
N LYS A 74 -29.44 0.18 -12.56
CA LYS A 74 -29.59 1.20 -13.59
C LYS A 74 -28.36 2.09 -13.52
N PRO A 75 -27.63 2.33 -14.62
CA PRO A 75 -26.44 3.16 -14.62
C PRO A 75 -26.79 4.50 -13.96
N LEU A 76 -26.29 4.70 -12.74
CA LEU A 76 -26.34 6.00 -12.09
C LEU A 76 -25.40 6.86 -12.92
N ARG A 77 -25.97 7.69 -13.80
CA ARG A 77 -25.20 8.63 -14.63
C ARG A 77 -24.51 9.63 -13.69
N LEU A 78 -23.34 9.25 -13.21
CA LEU A 78 -22.56 10.05 -12.29
C LEU A 78 -21.87 11.14 -13.10
N LYS A 79 -22.33 12.38 -12.97
CA LYS A 79 -21.65 13.54 -13.56
C LYS A 79 -20.43 13.85 -12.70
N VAL A 80 -19.28 13.28 -13.04
CA VAL A 80 -18.04 13.58 -12.33
C VAL A 80 -17.53 14.95 -12.79
N SER A 81 -17.30 15.84 -11.83
CA SER A 81 -16.72 17.15 -12.11
C SER A 81 -15.23 17.00 -12.44
N PRO A 82 -14.72 17.72 -13.46
CA PRO A 82 -13.29 17.77 -13.76
C PRO A 82 -12.47 18.20 -12.53
N TYR A 83 -11.26 17.66 -12.39
CA TYR A 83 -10.36 18.08 -11.32
C TYR A 83 -9.93 19.54 -11.50
N GLU A 84 -10.22 20.39 -10.51
CA GLU A 84 -10.00 21.84 -10.58
C GLU A 84 -8.58 22.29 -10.19
N GLY A 85 -7.68 21.37 -9.82
CA GLY A 85 -6.27 21.71 -9.56
C GLY A 85 -6.04 22.69 -8.41
N LYS A 86 -6.86 22.64 -7.36
CA LYS A 86 -6.73 23.51 -6.18
C LYS A 86 -5.46 23.18 -5.39
N GLU A 87 -4.79 24.20 -4.86
CA GLU A 87 -3.63 24.04 -3.97
C GLU A 87 -4.05 23.27 -2.71
N GLY A 88 -3.39 22.14 -2.44
CA GLY A 88 -3.80 21.18 -1.40
C GLY A 88 -4.85 20.15 -1.85
N GLY A 89 -5.27 20.17 -3.11
CA GLY A 89 -6.15 19.16 -3.70
C GLY A 89 -5.43 17.83 -3.91
N ASN A 90 -6.00 16.75 -3.42
CA ASN A 90 -5.41 15.41 -3.56
C ASN A 90 -5.78 14.78 -4.91
N LEU A 91 -4.94 15.00 -5.93
CA LEU A 91 -5.09 14.40 -7.26
C LEU A 91 -5.23 12.86 -7.19
N HIS A 92 -4.50 12.22 -6.28
CA HIS A 92 -4.56 10.77 -6.08
C HIS A 92 -5.93 10.30 -5.60
N PHE A 93 -6.60 11.09 -4.74
CA PHE A 93 -7.97 10.79 -4.32
C PHE A 93 -8.96 10.88 -5.49
N TRP A 94 -8.85 11.93 -6.31
CA TRP A 94 -9.71 12.09 -7.49
C TRP A 94 -9.52 10.97 -8.52
N VAL A 95 -8.27 10.56 -8.78
CA VAL A 95 -7.97 9.42 -9.66
C VAL A 95 -8.57 8.12 -9.11
N ARG A 96 -8.43 7.87 -7.81
CA ARG A 96 -8.97 6.67 -7.17
C ARG A 96 -10.51 6.62 -7.21
N GLU A 97 -11.19 7.75 -7.06
CA GLU A 97 -12.65 7.81 -7.21
C GLU A 97 -13.10 7.51 -8.64
N ILE A 98 -12.36 7.99 -9.65
CA ILE A 98 -12.63 7.67 -11.07
C ILE A 98 -12.44 6.19 -11.35
N GLU A 99 -11.32 5.61 -10.91
CA GLU A 99 -11.03 4.17 -11.08
C GLU A 99 -12.13 3.30 -10.48
N LEU A 100 -12.54 3.59 -9.24
CA LEU A 100 -13.64 2.87 -8.57
C LEU A 100 -14.97 3.01 -9.32
N ALA A 101 -15.26 4.19 -9.86
CA ALA A 101 -16.48 4.42 -10.62
C ALA A 101 -16.46 3.75 -12.00
N MET A 102 -15.29 3.57 -12.62
CA MET A 102 -15.11 2.77 -13.84
C MET A 102 -15.26 1.28 -13.56
N ASP A 103 -14.62 0.75 -12.51
CA ASP A 103 -14.72 -0.67 -12.11
C ASP A 103 -16.15 -1.07 -11.76
N ALA A 104 -16.92 -0.15 -11.17
CA ALA A 104 -18.33 -0.35 -10.86
C ALA A 104 -19.27 -0.14 -12.05
N ALA A 105 -18.75 0.13 -13.26
CA ALA A 105 -19.50 0.49 -14.46
C ALA A 105 -20.49 1.67 -14.25
N LEU A 106 -20.17 2.56 -13.31
CA LEU A 106 -20.96 3.76 -13.00
C LEU A 106 -20.66 4.92 -13.96
N ILE A 107 -19.50 4.88 -14.62
CA ILE A 107 -19.13 5.79 -15.70
C ILE A 107 -19.16 5.02 -17.02
N SER A 108 -19.92 5.53 -17.98
CA SER A 108 -19.89 5.04 -19.36
C SER A 108 -19.23 6.12 -20.21
N THR A 109 -18.17 5.76 -20.93
CA THR A 109 -17.54 6.61 -21.93
C THR A 109 -18.35 6.52 -23.22
N GLU A 110 -19.44 7.29 -23.31
CA GLU A 110 -20.06 7.64 -24.59
C GLU A 110 -19.36 8.86 -25.19
#